data_AF-G5C0T2-F1
#
_entry.id   AF-G5C0T2-F1
#
_cell.length_a   1.000
_cell.length_b   1.000
_cell.length_c   1.000
_cell.angle_alpha   90.00
_cell.angle_beta   90.00
_cell.angle_gamma   90.00
#
_symmetry.space_group_name_H-M   'P 1'
#
loop_
_entity.id
_entity.type
_entity.pdbx_description
1 polymer ?
#
loop_
_entity_poly.entity_id
_entity_poly.type
_entity_poly.pdbx_seq_one_letter_code
_entity_poly.pdbx_strand_id
1 'polypeptide(L)'
;MADPRDKALRDYRKKLPEHKEIDGHLKVLREQLKELTKQYEMSENDLKALQSVGQTVGEVLKQLTEEKFIVRATNGPRYVASCR
;
A
#
# COMPACT_ATOMS: atom_id res chain seq x y z
N MET A 1 -11.65 -60.12 -10.97
CA MET A 1 -10.86 -58.92 -11.30
C MET A 1 -11.83 -57.76 -11.42
N ALA A 2 -11.62 -56.66 -10.70
CA ALA A 2 -12.52 -55.50 -10.81
C ALA A 2 -12.44 -54.93 -12.23
N ASP A 3 -13.60 -54.59 -12.80
CA ASP A 3 -13.73 -54.00 -14.14
C ASP A 3 -12.78 -52.78 -14.24
N PRO A 4 -11.93 -52.66 -15.29
CA PRO A 4 -11.01 -51.53 -15.46
C PRO A 4 -11.67 -50.16 -15.30
N ARG A 5 -12.96 -50.05 -15.67
CA ARG A 5 -13.77 -48.85 -15.49
C ARG A 5 -13.99 -48.50 -14.02
N ASP A 6 -14.30 -49.49 -13.18
CA ASP A 6 -14.54 -49.29 -11.75
C ASP A 6 -13.26 -48.92 -11.01
N LYS A 7 -12.12 -49.46 -11.43
CA LYS A 7 -10.81 -49.07 -10.90
C LYS A 7 -10.50 -47.60 -11.22
N ALA A 8 -10.67 -47.19 -12.48
CA ALA A 8 -10.44 -45.81 -12.90
C ALA A 8 -11.37 -44.81 -12.18
N LEU A 9 -12.65 -45.15 -12.00
CA LEU A 9 -13.61 -44.30 -11.28
C LEU A 9 -13.27 -44.17 -9.79
N ARG A 10 -12.78 -45.24 -9.15
CA ARG A 10 -12.32 -45.20 -7.75
C ARG A 10 -11.09 -44.30 -7.59
N ASP A 11 -10.13 -44.40 -8.52
CA ASP A 11 -8.93 -43.57 -8.47
C ASP A 11 -9.24 -42.09 -8.74
N TYR A 12 -10.17 -41.79 -9.67
CA TYR A 12 -10.66 -40.43 -9.87
C TYR A 12 -11.38 -39.88 -8.63
N ARG A 13 -12.23 -40.71 -8.00
CA ARG A 13 -12.95 -40.33 -6.78
C ARG A 13 -12.03 -40.05 -5.60
N LYS A 14 -10.85 -40.68 -5.54
CA LYS A 14 -9.80 -40.39 -4.54
C LYS A 14 -9.07 -39.07 -4.81
N LYS A 15 -8.90 -38.67 -6.06
CA LYS A 15 -8.28 -37.37 -6.41
C LYS A 15 -9.20 -36.17 -6.16
N LEU A 16 -10.51 -36.36 -6.18
CA LEU A 16 -11.48 -35.29 -5.90
C LEU A 16 -11.36 -34.65 -4.50
N PRO A 17 -11.24 -35.40 -3.38
CA PRO A 17 -11.01 -34.82 -2.07
C PRO A 17 -9.64 -34.11 -1.99
N GLU A 18 -8.58 -34.69 -2.55
CA GLU A 18 -7.25 -34.04 -2.61
C GLU A 18 -7.33 -32.67 -3.30
N HIS A 19 -8.03 -32.59 -4.44
CA HIS A 19 -8.22 -31.31 -5.13
C HIS A 19 -9.01 -30.30 -4.29
N LYS A 20 -10.05 -30.76 -3.58
CA LYS A 20 -10.85 -29.89 -2.69
C LYS A 20 -10.04 -29.37 -1.50
N GLU A 21 -9.18 -30.20 -0.92
CA GLU A 21 -8.28 -29.80 0.17
C GLU A 21 -7.27 -28.76 -0.31
N ILE A 22 -6.62 -29.02 -1.45
CA ILE A 22 -5.67 -28.09 -2.06
C ILE A 22 -6.36 -26.77 -2.43
N ASP A 23 -7.55 -26.80 -3.03
CA ASP A 23 -8.33 -25.60 -3.34
C ASP A 23 -8.67 -24.80 -2.09
N GLY A 24 -9.01 -25.49 -0.99
CA GLY A 24 -9.28 -24.87 0.31
C GLY A 24 -8.05 -24.13 0.84
N HIS A 25 -6.90 -24.83 0.88
CA HIS A 25 -5.62 -24.24 1.31
C HIS A 25 -5.21 -23.07 0.42
N LEU A 26 -5.38 -23.21 -0.89
CA LEU A 26 -5.04 -22.18 -1.87
C LEU A 26 -5.88 -20.91 -1.66
N LYS A 27 -7.18 -21.04 -1.35
CA LYS A 27 -8.03 -19.88 -1.02
C LYS A 27 -7.54 -19.15 0.22
N VAL A 28 -7.23 -19.89 1.30
CA VAL A 28 -6.71 -19.29 2.55
C VAL A 28 -5.39 -18.56 2.30
N LEU A 29 -4.45 -19.18 1.58
CA LEU A 29 -3.18 -18.55 1.24
C LEU A 29 -3.36 -17.29 0.37
N ARG A 30 -4.34 -17.27 -0.53
CA ARG A 30 -4.66 -16.07 -1.33
C ARG A 30 -5.22 -14.94 -0.47
N GLU A 31 -6.04 -15.25 0.53
CA GLU A 31 -6.57 -14.24 1.46
C GLU A 31 -5.44 -13.66 2.32
N GLN A 32 -4.60 -14.51 2.89
CA GLN A 32 -3.40 -14.09 3.63
C GLN A 32 -2.46 -13.23 2.80
N LEU A 33 -2.22 -13.60 1.53
CA LEU A 33 -1.38 -12.81 0.62
C LEU A 33 -1.97 -11.42 0.39
N LYS A 34 -3.28 -11.31 0.17
CA LYS A 34 -3.95 -10.01 -0.01
C LYS A 34 -3.83 -9.12 1.22
N GLU A 35 -4.03 -9.68 2.41
CA GLU A 35 -3.86 -8.94 3.67
C GLU A 35 -2.42 -8.46 3.84
N LEU A 36 -1.44 -9.33 3.59
CA LEU A 36 -0.03 -8.99 3.71
C LEU A 36 0.40 -7.94 2.69
N THR A 37 -0.12 -8.00 1.46
CA THR A 37 0.15 -7.00 0.42
C THR A 37 -0.41 -5.64 0.82
N LYS A 38 -1.62 -5.61 1.37
CA LYS A 38 -2.22 -4.37 1.88
C LYS A 38 -1.40 -3.76 3.02
N GLN A 39 -0.94 -4.59 3.96
CA GLN A 39 -0.08 -4.12 5.05
C GLN A 39 1.27 -3.61 4.52
N TYR A 40 1.85 -4.31 3.56
CA TYR A 40 3.10 -3.90 2.91
C TYR A 40 2.94 -2.53 2.21
N GLU A 41 1.90 -2.37 1.40
CA GLU A 41 1.59 -1.09 0.73
C GLU A 41 1.40 0.06 1.72
N MET A 42 0.72 -0.20 2.84
CA MET A 42 0.56 0.79 3.91
C MET A 42 1.92 1.18 4.50
N SER A 43 2.77 0.22 4.85
CA SER A 43 4.10 0.48 5.42
C SER A 43 5.03 1.23 4.47
N GLU A 44 4.97 0.92 3.16
CA GLU A 44 5.71 1.64 2.12
C GLU A 44 5.24 3.08 1.98
N ASN A 45 3.93 3.31 2.07
CA ASN A 45 3.36 4.66 2.03
C ASN A 45 3.73 5.45 3.28
N ASP A 46 3.73 4.83 4.45
CA ASP A 46 4.16 5.47 5.69
C ASP A 46 5.66 5.84 5.65
N LEU A 47 6.50 4.95 5.11
CA LEU A 47 7.93 5.23 4.92
C LEU A 47 8.14 6.42 3.97
N LYS A 48 7.41 6.46 2.85
CA LYS A 48 7.42 7.61 1.93
C LYS A 48 6.91 8.89 2.60
N ALA A 49 5.88 8.81 3.43
CA ALA A 49 5.36 9.95 4.18
C ALA A 49 6.38 10.49 5.19
N LEU A 50 7.19 9.62 5.83
CA LEU A 50 8.27 10.05 6.72
C LEU A 50 9.38 10.84 6.01
N GLN A 51 9.55 10.65 4.71
CA GLN A 51 10.50 11.45 3.91
C GLN A 51 9.94 12.84 3.58
N SER A 52 8.64 13.07 3.76
CA SER A 52 8.06 14.40 3.55
C SER A 52 8.48 15.34 4.69
N VAL A 53 9.00 16.50 4.31
CA VAL A 53 9.41 17.53 5.26
C VAL A 53 8.28 18.55 5.39
N GLY A 54 7.93 18.90 6.63
CA GLY A 54 6.96 19.95 6.90
C GLY A 54 7.46 21.31 6.42
N GLN A 55 6.57 22.10 5.83
CA GLN A 55 6.86 23.48 5.44
C GLN A 55 6.36 24.44 6.51
N THR A 56 7.16 25.47 6.83
CA THR A 56 6.76 26.49 7.80
C THR A 56 5.60 27.31 7.26
N VAL A 57 4.52 27.39 8.02
CA VAL A 57 3.36 28.22 7.68
C VAL A 57 3.63 29.67 8.08
N GLY A 58 3.31 30.61 7.20
CA GLY A 58 3.47 32.03 7.44
C GLY A 58 2.55 32.88 6.58
N GLU A 59 2.44 34.16 6.93
CA GLU A 59 1.64 35.15 6.22
C GLU A 59 2.54 36.02 5.31
N VAL A 60 2.05 36.33 4.11
CA VAL A 60 2.68 37.30 3.22
C VAL A 60 2.27 38.70 3.64
N LEU A 61 3.24 39.52 4.04
CA LEU A 61 2.99 40.90 4.49
C LEU A 61 3.03 41.89 3.34
N LYS A 62 4.08 41.83 2.51
CA LYS A 62 4.32 42.82 1.45
C LYS A 62 5.19 42.26 0.34
N GLN A 63 4.85 42.58 -0.91
CA GLN A 63 5.70 42.31 -2.07
C GLN A 63 6.73 43.44 -2.24
N LEU A 64 8.00 43.07 -2.41
CA LEU A 64 9.10 44.02 -2.65
C LEU A 64 9.40 44.14 -4.15
N THR A 65 9.52 43.00 -4.81
CA THR A 65 9.75 42.86 -6.25
C THR A 65 8.89 41.71 -6.78
N GLU A 66 8.80 41.50 -8.10
CA GLU A 66 8.00 40.40 -8.68
C GLU A 66 8.34 39.04 -8.06
N GLU A 67 9.62 38.78 -7.78
CA GLU A 67 10.08 37.49 -7.23
C GLU A 67 10.27 37.45 -5.71
N LYS A 68 10.19 38.58 -4.98
CA LYS A 68 10.56 38.65 -3.55
C LYS A 68 9.45 39.20 -2.69
N PHE A 69 9.16 38.48 -1.61
CA PHE A 69 8.09 38.78 -0.67
C PHE A 69 8.61 38.82 0.77
N ILE A 70 8.05 39.73 1.57
CA ILE A 70 8.22 39.72 3.02
C ILE A 70 7.19 38.76 3.59
N VAL A 71 7.65 37.68 4.20
CA VAL A 71 6.83 36.69 4.90
C VAL A 71 7.12 36.72 6.39
N ARG A 72 6.07 36.55 7.19
CA ARG A 72 6.15 36.43 8.66
C ARG A 72 5.68 35.04 9.06
N ALA A 73 6.54 34.26 9.69
CA ALA A 73 6.14 32.99 10.29
C ALA A 73 5.16 33.24 11.46
N THR A 74 4.30 32.28 11.77
CA THR A 74 3.34 32.38 12.89
C THR A 74 4.08 32.70 14.20
N ASN A 75 3.89 33.90 14.74
CA ASN A 75 4.61 34.45 15.90
C ASN A 75 6.15 34.45 15.80
N GLY A 76 6.69 34.49 14.58
CA GLY A 76 8.14 34.48 14.32
C GLY A 76 8.69 35.77 13.69
N PRO A 77 10.00 35.84 13.47
CA PRO A 77 10.66 36.95 12.78
C PRO A 77 10.20 37.07 11.32
N ARG A 78 10.43 38.25 10.73
CA ARG A 78 10.11 38.53 9.32
C ARG A 78 11.28 38.12 8.44
N TYR A 79 11.00 37.42 7.35
CA TYR A 79 11.97 36.98 6.35
C TYR A 79 11.64 37.55 4.98
N VAL A 80 12.66 37.71 4.15
CA VAL A 80 12.49 37.93 2.71
C VAL A 80 12.63 36.57 2.03
N ALA A 81 11.55 36.09 1.41
CA ALA A 81 11.54 34.82 0.69
C ALA A 81 11.24 35.05 -0.79
N SER A 82 11.80 34.17 -1.62
CA SER A 82 11.46 34.08 -3.04
C SER A 82 10.44 32.97 -3.26
N CYS A 83 9.47 33.21 -4.14
CA CYS A 83 8.54 32.17 -4.59
C CYS A 83 9.12 31.46 -5.82
N ARG A 84 8.84 30.16 -5.94
CA ARG A 84 9.12 29.35 -7.14
C ARG A 84 7.81 28.82 -7.70
#